data_AF-A0A348UU00-F1
#
_entry.id   AF-A0A348UU00-F1
#
_cell.length_a   1.000
_cell.length_b   1.000
_cell.length_c   1.000
_cell.angle_alpha   90.00
_cell.angle_beta   90.00
_cell.angle_gamma   90.00
#
_symmetry.space_group_name_H-M   'P 1'
#
loop_
_entity.id
_entity.type
_entity.pdbx_description
1 polymer ?
#
loop_
_entity_poly.entity_id
_entity_poly.type
_entity_poly.pdbx_seq_one_letter_code
_entity_poly.pdbx_strand_id
1 'polypeptide(L)'
;KQILFSLFLLSYALNVRAGAFFILPLLIIGLIQLFEIKAFWKTICVAIAVIAAGFLINLFLFKTIGSPTGTPFSNFAHTFYGLAQGGKGWTQIYTDHPDILSFNETEISRRIYEYSLAAIQSNPWNLAWGLIRQYGIFFNFINSNLSVFSFVYGENPVLYNLSQVFLYFLSALGLYHAIQRREQSFYLLLLLGLAGTMLSVPFITADASYMRAYAASIAFLVILPVLGLNEITRRFPKLTKVNAVVPGVQLNYPIMIMVILLIALPILAIFPHHLSQAETSGKRTCPDGQENVAVEMTTGSYLNIFPNEEFFLDWVPNLHETRFKSTYVSSRVENMREEVRLLPARIQISNTIDLYSNKDMMLVIKDDSIFNKSGRYSICGKWSDFPQFIYVSRYFYADTFHAIN
;
A
#
# COMPACT_ATOMS: atom_id res chain seq x y z
N LYS A 1 -17.91 -23.41 7.80
CA LYS A 1 -17.20 -23.43 6.49
C LYS A 1 -17.01 -22.02 5.94
N GLN A 2 -18.08 -21.27 5.66
CA GLN A 2 -18.01 -19.88 5.15
C GLN A 2 -17.15 -18.96 6.03
N ILE A 3 -17.36 -18.95 7.35
CA ILE A 3 -16.58 -18.10 8.26
C ILE A 3 -15.08 -18.41 8.24
N LEU A 4 -14.71 -19.69 8.20
CA LEU A 4 -13.30 -20.09 8.08
C LEU A 4 -12.71 -19.61 6.75
N PHE A 5 -13.48 -19.74 5.66
CA PHE A 5 -13.05 -19.24 4.36
C PHE A 5 -12.91 -17.70 4.34
N SER A 6 -13.79 -16.96 5.01
CA SER A 6 -13.61 -15.51 5.20
C SER A 6 -12.36 -15.18 6.02
N LEU A 7 -12.03 -15.98 7.03
CA LEU A 7 -10.82 -15.81 7.84
C LEU A 7 -9.55 -16.08 7.01
N PHE A 8 -9.58 -17.07 6.13
CA PHE A 8 -8.52 -17.33 5.15
C PHE A 8 -8.29 -16.10 4.26
N LEU A 9 -9.35 -15.60 3.62
CA LEU A 9 -9.25 -14.45 2.72
C LEU A 9 -8.78 -13.19 3.43
N LEU A 10 -9.25 -12.95 4.65
CA LEU A 10 -8.80 -11.82 5.47
C LEU A 10 -7.32 -11.95 5.83
N SER A 11 -6.88 -13.14 6.25
CA SER A 11 -5.46 -13.41 6.54
C SER A 11 -4.59 -13.21 5.30
N TYR A 12 -5.02 -13.72 4.15
CA TYR A 12 -4.32 -13.53 2.89
C TYR A 12 -4.26 -12.05 2.48
N ALA A 13 -5.37 -11.31 2.56
CA ALA A 13 -5.41 -9.89 2.26
C ALA A 13 -4.50 -9.05 3.16
N LEU A 14 -4.44 -9.36 4.46
CA LEU A 14 -3.52 -8.73 5.41
C LEU A 14 -2.05 -9.06 5.12
N ASN A 15 -1.77 -10.19 4.46
CA ASN A 15 -0.42 -10.54 4.05
C ASN A 15 0.01 -9.89 2.73
N VAL A 16 -0.90 -9.80 1.75
CA VAL A 16 -0.69 -9.04 0.52
C VAL A 16 -0.38 -7.57 0.87
N ARG A 17 -1.03 -7.06 1.92
CA ARG A 17 -0.79 -5.72 2.42
C ARG A 17 -0.80 -5.70 3.94
N ALA A 18 0.40 -5.61 4.53
CA ALA A 18 0.55 -5.48 5.98
C ALA A 18 -0.37 -4.39 6.53
N GLY A 19 -1.22 -4.81 7.46
CA GLY A 19 -2.29 -3.99 8.00
C GLY A 19 -2.64 -4.42 9.41
N ALA A 20 -3.93 -4.40 9.73
CA ALA A 20 -4.43 -4.63 11.08
C ALA A 20 -4.40 -6.10 11.54
N PHE A 21 -3.22 -6.67 11.75
CA PHE A 21 -3.06 -8.09 12.08
C PHE A 21 -3.72 -8.52 13.40
N PHE A 22 -3.91 -7.63 14.38
CA PHE A 22 -4.60 -7.97 15.64
C PHE A 22 -6.09 -8.33 15.43
N ILE A 23 -6.64 -8.06 14.24
CA ILE A 23 -7.97 -8.53 13.88
C ILE A 23 -8.09 -10.05 13.90
N LEU A 24 -7.05 -10.77 13.50
CA LEU A 24 -7.06 -12.23 13.41
C LEU A 24 -7.24 -12.91 14.77
N PRO A 25 -6.40 -12.67 15.79
CA PRO A 25 -6.57 -13.29 17.10
C PRO A 25 -7.89 -12.90 17.76
N LEU A 26 -8.38 -11.66 17.61
CA LEU A 26 -9.66 -11.26 18.18
C LEU A 26 -10.85 -11.93 17.49
N LEU A 27 -10.79 -12.13 16.17
CA LEU A 27 -11.83 -12.89 15.48
C LEU A 27 -11.83 -14.36 15.92
N ILE A 28 -10.66 -14.99 16.17
CA ILE A 28 -10.60 -16.35 16.75
C ILE A 28 -11.34 -16.39 18.09
N ILE A 29 -11.13 -15.41 18.97
CA ILE A 29 -11.86 -15.31 20.25
C ILE A 29 -13.37 -15.23 20.02
N GLY A 30 -13.79 -14.45 19.03
CA GLY A 30 -15.20 -14.38 18.62
C GLY A 30 -15.74 -15.72 18.15
N LEU A 31 -14.99 -16.46 17.33
CA LEU A 31 -15.39 -17.79 16.86
C LEU A 31 -15.54 -18.80 18.00
N ILE A 32 -14.66 -18.74 19.00
CA ILE A 32 -14.76 -19.59 20.18
C ILE A 32 -16.07 -19.30 20.94
N GLN A 33 -16.46 -18.03 21.06
CA GLN A 33 -17.70 -17.67 21.74
C GLN A 33 -18.94 -18.13 20.96
N LEU A 34 -18.85 -18.23 19.62
CA LEU A 34 -19.93 -18.71 18.76
C LEU A 34 -20.05 -20.24 18.71
N PHE A 35 -18.92 -20.94 18.72
CA PHE A 35 -18.88 -22.40 18.72
C PHE A 35 -18.59 -22.88 20.15
N GLU A 36 -19.65 -23.20 20.88
CA GLU A 36 -19.65 -23.68 22.28
C GLU A 36 -18.35 -24.37 22.74
N ILE A 37 -17.99 -24.17 24.02
CA ILE A 37 -16.72 -24.57 24.67
C ILE A 37 -16.29 -26.02 24.35
N LYS A 38 -17.22 -26.95 24.12
CA LYS A 38 -16.94 -28.36 23.80
C LYS A 38 -16.05 -28.55 22.55
N ALA A 39 -16.03 -27.59 21.62
CA ALA A 39 -15.20 -27.63 20.42
C ALA A 39 -14.01 -26.65 20.46
N PHE A 40 -13.68 -26.07 21.63
CA PHE A 40 -12.70 -25.00 21.80
C PHE A 40 -11.37 -25.25 21.06
N TRP A 41 -10.66 -26.33 21.41
CA TRP A 41 -9.36 -26.65 20.81
C TRP A 41 -9.46 -26.94 19.31
N LYS A 42 -10.53 -27.62 18.88
CA LYS A 42 -10.76 -27.91 17.46
C LYS A 42 -10.97 -26.63 16.67
N THR A 43 -11.80 -25.71 17.17
CA THR A 43 -12.06 -24.41 16.54
C THR A 43 -10.79 -23.58 16.44
N ILE A 44 -9.99 -23.52 17.51
CA ILE A 44 -8.70 -22.81 17.52
C ILE A 44 -7.73 -23.42 16.51
N CYS A 45 -7.49 -24.74 16.56
CA CYS A 45 -6.55 -25.40 15.67
C CYS A 45 -6.92 -25.21 14.20
N VAL A 46 -8.21 -25.34 13.87
CA VAL A 46 -8.70 -25.12 12.50
C VAL A 46 -8.56 -23.66 12.10
N ALA A 47 -8.90 -22.70 12.96
CA ALA A 47 -8.77 -21.28 12.66
C ALA A 47 -7.30 -20.87 12.45
N ILE A 48 -6.39 -21.34 13.31
CA ILE A 48 -4.95 -21.11 13.19
C ILE A 48 -4.42 -21.74 11.90
N ALA A 49 -4.79 -23.00 11.59
CA ALA A 49 -4.36 -23.65 10.36
C ALA A 49 -4.79 -22.88 9.11
N VAL A 50 -6.01 -22.33 9.13
CA VAL A 50 -6.55 -21.53 8.03
C VAL A 50 -5.83 -20.17 7.90
N ILE A 51 -5.55 -19.50 9.00
CA ILE A 51 -4.74 -18.27 9.00
C ILE A 51 -3.34 -18.57 8.47
N ALA A 52 -2.68 -19.60 9.01
CA ALA A 52 -1.35 -20.04 8.61
C ALA A 52 -1.29 -20.34 7.11
N ALA A 53 -2.32 -20.98 6.53
CA ALA A 53 -2.40 -21.20 5.09
C ALA A 53 -2.36 -19.89 4.29
N GLY A 54 -3.06 -18.84 4.73
CA GLY A 54 -3.01 -17.52 4.08
C GLY A 54 -1.61 -16.89 4.12
N PHE A 55 -0.91 -17.00 5.25
CA PHE A 55 0.49 -16.55 5.39
C PHE A 55 1.45 -17.36 4.51
N LEU A 56 1.31 -18.69 4.51
CA LEU A 56 2.17 -19.60 3.75
C LEU A 56 2.03 -19.40 2.24
N ILE A 57 0.81 -19.19 1.72
CA ILE A 57 0.60 -18.89 0.30
C ILE A 57 1.28 -17.57 -0.08
N ASN A 58 1.12 -16.53 0.74
CA ASN A 58 1.79 -15.25 0.47
C ASN A 58 3.32 -15.37 0.53
N LEU A 59 3.85 -16.11 1.51
CA LEU A 59 5.28 -16.37 1.63
C LEU A 59 5.82 -17.16 0.44
N PHE A 60 5.08 -18.18 -0.01
CA PHE A 60 5.41 -18.97 -1.19
C PHE A 60 5.46 -18.10 -2.45
N LEU A 61 4.43 -17.28 -2.68
CA LEU A 61 4.39 -16.34 -3.81
C LEU A 61 5.56 -15.36 -3.76
N PHE A 62 5.83 -14.77 -2.58
CA PHE A 62 6.93 -13.84 -2.38
C PHE A 62 8.29 -14.49 -2.65
N LYS A 63 8.52 -15.73 -2.20
CA LYS A 63 9.78 -16.44 -2.44
C LYS A 63 9.96 -16.92 -3.88
N THR A 64 8.86 -17.09 -4.62
CA THR A 64 8.88 -17.58 -6.00
C THR A 64 9.00 -16.44 -7.01
N ILE A 65 8.34 -15.31 -6.75
CA ILE A 65 8.22 -14.17 -7.69
C ILE A 65 9.00 -12.93 -7.22
N GLY A 66 9.17 -12.78 -5.91
CA GLY A 66 9.85 -11.62 -5.33
C GLY A 66 11.37 -11.67 -5.51
N SER A 67 12.03 -10.55 -5.23
CA SER A 67 13.49 -10.47 -5.24
C SER A 67 14.10 -11.51 -4.30
N PRO A 68 15.18 -12.22 -4.69
CA PRO A 68 15.89 -13.16 -3.83
C PRO A 68 16.38 -12.54 -2.51
N THR A 69 16.70 -11.25 -2.52
CA THR A 69 17.15 -10.48 -1.34
C THR A 69 16.02 -9.83 -0.57
N GLY A 70 14.82 -9.80 -1.17
CA GLY A 70 13.65 -9.15 -0.59
C GLY A 70 13.27 -9.81 0.74
N THR A 71 12.93 -8.99 1.71
CA THR A 71 12.38 -9.46 2.99
C THR A 71 10.90 -9.06 3.08
N PRO A 72 9.97 -10.00 3.32
CA PRO A 72 8.56 -9.66 3.52
C PRO A 72 8.42 -8.60 4.62
N PHE A 73 7.65 -7.55 4.34
CA PHE A 73 7.39 -6.48 5.29
C PHE A 73 8.64 -5.74 5.82
N SER A 74 9.72 -5.66 5.03
CA SER A 74 10.94 -4.90 5.39
C SER A 74 10.65 -3.45 5.81
N ASN A 75 9.61 -2.83 5.22
CA ASN A 75 9.11 -1.50 5.60
C ASN A 75 8.75 -1.37 7.09
N PHE A 76 8.40 -2.47 7.77
CA PHE A 76 8.04 -2.43 9.19
C PHE A 76 9.23 -2.05 10.07
N ALA A 77 10.47 -2.41 9.70
CA ALA A 77 11.66 -2.02 10.46
C ALA A 77 11.77 -0.49 10.53
N HIS A 78 11.60 0.20 9.40
CA HIS A 78 11.62 1.67 9.31
C HIS A 78 10.51 2.30 10.16
N THR A 79 9.30 1.77 10.05
CA THR A 79 8.15 2.17 10.89
C THR A 79 8.45 1.99 12.38
N PHE A 80 9.03 0.85 12.77
CA PHE A 80 9.35 0.55 14.15
C PHE A 80 10.40 1.52 14.73
N TYR A 81 11.43 1.87 13.95
CA TYR A 81 12.37 2.92 14.35
C TYR A 81 11.68 4.28 14.52
N GLY A 82 10.82 4.66 13.58
CA GLY A 82 10.03 5.88 13.67
C GLY A 82 9.16 5.95 14.92
N LEU A 83 8.59 4.81 15.35
CA LEU A 83 7.85 4.68 16.61
C LEU A 83 8.78 4.79 17.83
N ALA A 84 9.93 4.10 17.81
CA ALA A 84 10.96 4.20 18.85
C ALA A 84 11.46 5.64 19.07
N GLN A 85 11.41 6.48 18.03
CA GLN A 85 11.77 7.90 18.08
C GLN A 85 10.61 8.85 18.43
N GLY A 86 9.50 8.37 18.98
CA GLY A 86 8.36 9.23 19.35
C GLY A 86 7.33 9.44 18.24
N GLY A 87 7.27 8.51 17.29
CA GLY A 87 6.33 8.57 16.17
C GLY A 87 6.68 9.67 15.15
N LYS A 88 7.97 9.86 14.86
CA LYS A 88 8.46 10.85 13.88
C LYS A 88 8.27 10.44 12.40
N GLY A 89 7.80 9.21 12.17
CA GLY A 89 7.57 8.64 10.83
C GLY A 89 8.72 7.73 10.39
N TRP A 90 8.49 6.93 9.34
CA TRP A 90 9.44 5.90 8.91
C TRP A 90 10.72 6.50 8.29
N THR A 91 10.67 7.73 7.77
CA THR A 91 11.82 8.40 7.14
C THR A 91 12.87 8.85 8.15
N GLN A 92 12.56 8.89 9.45
CA GLN A 92 13.45 9.40 10.48
C GLN A 92 14.80 8.67 10.52
N ILE A 93 14.81 7.38 10.19
CA ILE A 93 16.03 6.57 10.18
C ILE A 93 17.11 7.13 9.25
N TYR A 94 16.73 7.68 8.10
CA TYR A 94 17.69 8.21 7.13
C TYR A 94 18.25 9.58 7.54
N THR A 95 17.53 10.30 8.38
CA THR A 95 18.00 11.56 8.95
C THR A 95 18.99 11.30 10.09
N ASP A 96 18.68 10.33 10.96
CA ASP A 96 19.50 10.03 12.14
C ASP A 96 20.72 9.15 11.79
N HIS A 97 20.56 8.23 10.84
CA HIS A 97 21.53 7.20 10.46
C HIS A 97 21.70 7.15 8.92
N PRO A 98 22.29 8.19 8.30
CA PRO A 98 22.49 8.23 6.85
C PRO A 98 23.45 7.14 6.34
N ASP A 99 24.29 6.60 7.23
CA ASP A 99 25.17 5.45 6.98
C ASP A 99 24.39 4.21 6.50
N ILE A 100 23.09 4.13 6.85
CA ILE A 100 22.27 2.98 6.48
C ILE A 100 22.12 2.79 4.97
N LEU A 101 22.32 3.89 4.22
CA LEU A 101 22.27 3.90 2.76
C LEU A 101 23.40 3.09 2.10
N SER A 102 24.46 2.77 2.85
CA SER A 102 25.63 2.04 2.35
C SER A 102 25.51 0.50 2.45
N PHE A 103 24.53 -0.02 3.19
CA PHE A 103 24.38 -1.46 3.42
C PHE A 103 23.49 -2.12 2.37
N ASN A 104 23.59 -3.45 2.25
CA ASN A 104 22.67 -4.24 1.44
C ASN A 104 21.27 -4.35 2.09
N GLU A 105 20.24 -4.65 1.29
CA GLU A 105 18.84 -4.69 1.73
C GLU A 105 18.60 -5.59 2.96
N THR A 106 19.23 -6.76 2.98
CA THR A 106 19.08 -7.73 4.07
C THR A 106 19.70 -7.22 5.37
N GLU A 107 20.86 -6.57 5.30
CA GLU A 107 21.54 -6.00 6.45
C GLU A 107 20.85 -4.74 6.96
N ILE A 108 20.28 -3.92 6.07
CA ILE A 108 19.54 -2.70 6.44
C ILE A 108 18.48 -3.02 7.48
N SER A 109 17.58 -3.97 7.20
CA SER A 109 16.48 -4.29 8.12
C SER A 109 17.00 -4.67 9.52
N ARG A 110 18.07 -5.47 9.59
CA ARG A 110 18.73 -5.85 10.85
C ARG A 110 19.30 -4.62 11.58
N ARG A 111 20.02 -3.76 10.88
CA ARG A 111 20.61 -2.52 11.45
C ARG A 111 19.54 -1.58 11.98
N ILE A 112 18.42 -1.42 11.26
CA ILE A 112 17.31 -0.60 11.73
C ILE A 112 16.74 -1.15 13.04
N TYR A 113 16.59 -2.47 13.18
CA TYR A 113 16.15 -3.05 14.44
C TYR A 113 17.14 -2.80 15.58
N GLU A 114 18.45 -2.93 15.33
CA GLU A 114 19.50 -2.59 16.31
C GLU A 114 19.39 -1.13 16.75
N TYR A 115 19.27 -0.19 15.81
CA TYR A 115 19.08 1.23 16.10
C TYR A 115 17.76 1.50 16.83
N SER A 116 16.69 0.78 16.49
CA SER A 116 15.39 0.90 17.17
C SER A 116 15.48 0.45 18.63
N LEU A 117 16.14 -0.69 18.89
CA LEU A 117 16.34 -1.19 20.25
C LEU A 117 17.23 -0.26 21.07
N ALA A 118 18.31 0.25 20.48
CA ALA A 118 19.17 1.24 21.14
C ALA A 118 18.38 2.52 21.48
N ALA A 119 17.54 3.02 20.57
CA ALA A 119 16.67 4.16 20.82
C ALA A 119 15.68 3.89 21.97
N ILE A 120 15.03 2.72 21.99
CA ILE A 120 14.12 2.31 23.07
C ILE A 120 14.84 2.20 24.41
N GLN A 121 16.05 1.63 24.43
CA GLN A 121 16.86 1.52 25.66
C GLN A 121 17.27 2.89 26.19
N SER A 122 17.60 3.83 25.30
CA SER A 122 17.99 5.19 25.67
C SER A 122 16.82 6.01 26.22
N ASN A 123 15.62 5.86 25.66
CA ASN A 123 14.41 6.57 26.07
C ASN A 123 13.14 5.76 25.79
N PRO A 124 12.72 4.88 26.71
CA PRO A 124 11.57 3.98 26.49
C PRO A 124 10.25 4.74 26.36
N TRP A 125 10.18 5.97 26.86
CA TRP A 125 8.97 6.80 26.80
C TRP A 125 8.66 7.28 25.39
N ASN A 126 9.66 7.42 24.53
CA ASN A 126 9.44 7.75 23.13
C ASN A 126 8.59 6.68 22.43
N LEU A 127 8.81 5.39 22.71
CA LEU A 127 7.99 4.34 22.12
C LEU A 127 6.53 4.48 22.55
N ALA A 128 6.27 4.66 23.84
CA ALA A 128 4.91 4.84 24.36
C ALA A 128 4.21 6.04 23.73
N TRP A 129 4.91 7.19 23.63
CA TRP A 129 4.39 8.37 22.94
C TRP A 129 4.17 8.15 21.46
N GLY A 130 5.08 7.45 20.78
CA GLY A 130 4.96 7.11 19.37
C GLY A 130 3.73 6.27 19.08
N LEU A 131 3.45 5.28 19.94
CA LEU A 131 2.25 4.43 19.88
C LEU A 131 0.96 5.25 20.09
N ILE A 132 0.92 6.10 21.12
CA ILE A 132 -0.26 6.95 21.43
C ILE A 132 -0.50 7.95 20.31
N ARG A 133 0.56 8.55 19.76
CA ARG A 133 0.49 9.55 18.69
C ARG A 133 -0.19 9.00 17.43
N GLN A 134 -0.05 7.69 17.14
CA GLN A 134 -0.72 7.10 15.98
C GLN A 134 -2.24 7.20 16.08
N TYR A 135 -2.83 7.10 17.28
CA TYR A 135 -4.28 7.30 17.44
C TYR A 135 -4.70 8.74 17.13
N GLY A 136 -3.92 9.73 17.56
CA GLY A 136 -4.18 11.13 17.25
C GLY A 136 -4.14 11.41 15.74
N ILE A 137 -3.28 10.70 15.02
CA ILE A 137 -3.20 10.80 13.56
C ILE A 137 -4.38 10.07 12.91
N PHE A 138 -4.69 8.85 13.37
CA PHE A 138 -5.78 8.02 12.86
C PHE A 138 -7.14 8.72 12.96
N PHE A 139 -7.43 9.36 14.10
CA PHE A 139 -8.67 10.10 14.33
C PHE A 139 -8.61 11.58 13.89
N ASN A 140 -7.62 11.97 13.07
CA ASN A 140 -7.51 13.34 12.59
C ASN A 140 -8.52 13.60 11.46
N PHE A 141 -9.69 14.12 11.81
CA PHE A 141 -10.75 14.45 10.84
C PHE A 141 -10.51 15.76 10.07
N ILE A 142 -9.51 16.57 10.48
CA ILE A 142 -9.18 17.86 9.82
C ILE A 142 -8.22 17.62 8.64
N ASN A 143 -7.30 16.67 8.77
CA ASN A 143 -6.34 16.36 7.72
C ASN A 143 -6.93 15.38 6.70
N SER A 144 -7.02 15.81 5.44
CA SER A 144 -7.67 15.05 4.37
C SER A 144 -7.04 13.69 4.06
N ASN A 145 -5.76 13.50 4.41
CA ASN A 145 -5.02 12.30 4.02
C ASN A 145 -4.92 11.26 5.15
N LEU A 146 -5.30 11.61 6.39
CA LEU A 146 -4.97 10.83 7.59
C LEU A 146 -6.19 10.37 8.40
N SER A 147 -7.38 10.88 8.11
CA SER A 147 -8.63 10.47 8.78
C SER A 147 -8.98 8.99 8.54
N VAL A 148 -9.69 8.38 9.50
CA VAL A 148 -10.31 7.04 9.38
C VAL A 148 -11.13 6.89 8.09
N PHE A 149 -11.78 7.96 7.64
CA PHE A 149 -12.57 7.96 6.40
C PHE A 149 -11.90 8.73 5.26
N SER A 150 -10.59 8.93 5.30
CA SER A 150 -9.83 9.65 4.26
C SER A 150 -9.92 9.01 2.87
N PHE A 151 -10.29 7.72 2.77
CA PHE A 151 -10.59 7.06 1.50
C PHE A 151 -11.83 7.64 0.80
N VAL A 152 -12.72 8.32 1.52
CA VAL A 152 -13.78 9.17 0.96
C VAL A 152 -13.19 10.56 0.71
N TYR A 153 -12.36 10.65 -0.33
CA TYR A 153 -11.68 11.88 -0.70
C TYR A 153 -12.56 12.77 -1.59
N GLY A 154 -12.39 14.09 -1.47
CA GLY A 154 -13.02 15.07 -2.34
C GLY A 154 -12.11 16.28 -2.51
N GLU A 155 -12.09 16.86 -3.72
CA GLU A 155 -11.27 18.04 -4.03
C GLU A 155 -11.74 19.28 -3.26
N ASN A 156 -13.05 19.38 -2.99
CA ASN A 156 -13.61 20.48 -2.21
C ASN A 156 -13.41 20.22 -0.70
N PRO A 157 -12.59 21.02 0.00
CA PRO A 157 -12.24 20.77 1.40
C PRO A 157 -13.44 20.90 2.35
N VAL A 158 -14.40 21.77 2.03
CA VAL A 158 -15.61 21.95 2.85
C VAL A 158 -16.50 20.72 2.76
N LEU A 159 -16.78 20.25 1.54
CA LEU A 159 -17.59 19.05 1.34
C LEU A 159 -16.92 17.81 1.92
N TYR A 160 -15.60 17.69 1.75
CA TYR A 160 -14.80 16.64 2.37
C TYR A 160 -14.98 16.65 3.89
N ASN A 161 -14.71 17.79 4.56
CA ASN A 161 -14.81 17.90 6.02
C ASN A 161 -16.23 17.61 6.52
N LEU A 162 -17.26 18.14 5.85
CA LEU A 162 -18.66 17.84 6.18
C LEU A 162 -18.97 16.35 6.07
N SER A 163 -18.49 15.69 5.01
CA SER A 163 -18.66 14.26 4.81
C SER A 163 -17.96 13.45 5.91
N GLN A 164 -16.74 13.83 6.30
CA GLN A 164 -16.02 13.21 7.40
C GLN A 164 -16.81 13.32 8.71
N VAL A 165 -17.24 14.53 9.09
CA VAL A 165 -18.02 14.78 10.32
C VAL A 165 -19.29 13.92 10.32
N PHE A 166 -20.00 13.86 9.20
CA PHE A 166 -21.20 13.05 9.07
C PHE A 166 -20.91 11.55 9.23
N LEU A 167 -19.83 11.04 8.61
CA LEU A 167 -19.42 9.64 8.74
C LEU A 167 -18.99 9.30 10.18
N TYR A 168 -18.27 10.18 10.88
CA TYR A 168 -17.94 9.98 12.30
C TYR A 168 -19.19 9.94 13.17
N PHE A 169 -20.14 10.85 12.96
CA PHE A 169 -21.41 10.86 13.68
C PHE A 169 -22.20 9.57 13.48
N LEU A 170 -22.37 9.13 12.22
CA LEU A 170 -23.03 7.87 11.91
C LEU A 170 -22.27 6.67 12.51
N SER A 171 -20.95 6.70 12.50
CA SER A 171 -20.13 5.64 13.07
C SER A 171 -20.27 5.54 14.58
N ALA A 172 -20.36 6.67 15.29
CA ALA A 172 -20.62 6.71 16.72
C ALA A 172 -22.00 6.12 17.06
N LEU A 173 -23.04 6.45 16.29
CA LEU A 173 -24.37 5.86 16.42
C LEU A 173 -24.36 4.35 16.14
N GLY A 174 -23.71 3.93 15.05
CA GLY A 174 -23.56 2.53 14.68
C GLY A 174 -22.82 1.73 15.74
N LEU A 175 -21.75 2.29 16.30
CA LEU A 175 -20.97 1.67 17.37
C LEU A 175 -21.79 1.53 18.66
N TYR A 176 -22.53 2.58 19.05
CA TYR A 176 -23.44 2.53 20.19
C TYR A 176 -24.44 1.37 20.06
N HIS A 177 -25.10 1.25 18.92
CA HIS A 177 -26.05 0.17 18.67
C HIS A 177 -25.39 -1.21 18.56
N ALA A 178 -24.20 -1.30 17.99
CA ALA A 178 -23.43 -2.54 17.96
C ALA A 178 -23.10 -3.04 19.37
N ILE A 179 -22.70 -2.13 20.27
CA ILE A 179 -22.42 -2.45 21.68
C ILE A 179 -23.69 -2.93 22.39
N GLN A 180 -24.83 -2.27 22.18
CA GLN A 180 -26.10 -2.70 22.77
C GLN A 180 -26.55 -4.09 22.30
N ARG A 181 -26.22 -4.46 21.06
CA ARG A 181 -26.60 -5.74 20.45
C ARG A 181 -25.45 -6.75 20.42
N ARG A 182 -24.43 -6.58 21.27
CA ARG A 182 -23.22 -7.42 21.30
C ARG A 182 -23.49 -8.91 21.54
N GLU A 183 -24.66 -9.27 22.07
CA GLU A 183 -25.06 -10.67 22.26
C GLU A 183 -25.34 -11.38 20.94
N GLN A 184 -25.64 -10.64 19.87
CA GLN A 184 -25.81 -11.22 18.55
C GLN A 184 -24.45 -11.42 17.88
N SER A 185 -24.28 -12.59 17.25
CA SER A 185 -23.02 -13.05 16.65
C SER A 185 -22.40 -12.04 15.68
N PHE A 186 -23.22 -11.39 14.85
CA PHE A 186 -22.76 -10.40 13.88
C PHE A 186 -22.10 -9.19 14.57
N TYR A 187 -22.79 -8.59 15.54
CA TYR A 187 -22.27 -7.41 16.24
C TYR A 187 -21.06 -7.75 17.09
N LEU A 188 -21.02 -8.93 17.71
CA LEU A 188 -19.84 -9.40 18.43
C LEU A 188 -18.61 -9.48 17.52
N LEU A 189 -18.72 -10.14 16.36
CA LEU A 189 -17.62 -10.27 15.41
C LEU A 189 -17.20 -8.90 14.83
N LEU A 190 -18.18 -8.02 14.56
CA LEU A 190 -17.91 -6.66 14.12
C LEU A 190 -17.10 -5.88 15.19
N LEU A 191 -17.52 -5.93 16.45
CA LEU A 191 -16.85 -5.25 17.56
C LEU A 191 -15.43 -5.81 17.80
N LEU A 192 -15.25 -7.13 17.72
CA LEU A 192 -13.93 -7.75 17.82
C LEU A 192 -13.03 -7.39 16.62
N GLY A 193 -13.60 -7.31 15.42
CA GLY A 193 -12.91 -6.86 14.23
C GLY A 193 -12.45 -5.40 14.32
N LEU A 194 -13.34 -4.54 14.82
CA LEU A 194 -13.05 -3.14 15.11
C LEU A 194 -11.99 -3.00 16.19
N ALA A 195 -12.12 -3.74 17.29
CA ALA A 195 -11.14 -3.75 18.37
C ALA A 195 -9.76 -4.19 17.86
N GLY A 196 -9.68 -5.22 17.02
CA GLY A 196 -8.42 -5.66 16.41
C GLY A 196 -7.83 -4.65 15.46
N THR A 197 -8.70 -3.92 14.73
CA THR A 197 -8.27 -2.78 13.91
C THR A 197 -7.68 -1.68 14.79
N MET A 198 -8.37 -1.28 15.86
CA MET A 198 -7.90 -0.25 16.79
C MET A 198 -6.61 -0.64 17.50
N LEU A 199 -6.50 -1.89 17.99
CA LEU A 199 -5.27 -2.40 18.61
C LEU A 199 -4.07 -2.41 17.66
N SER A 200 -4.33 -2.48 16.35
CA SER A 200 -3.27 -2.42 15.34
C SER A 200 -2.83 -0.99 15.01
N VAL A 201 -3.63 0.03 15.31
CA VAL A 201 -3.34 1.43 14.96
C VAL A 201 -1.96 1.88 15.44
N PRO A 202 -1.52 1.59 16.68
CA PRO A 202 -0.18 2.01 17.15
C PRO A 202 0.99 1.46 16.34
N PHE A 203 0.80 0.30 15.69
CA PHE A 203 1.84 -0.40 14.96
C PHE A 203 1.84 -0.09 13.47
N ILE A 204 0.83 0.65 13.00
CA ILE A 204 0.68 1.08 11.61
C ILE A 204 0.94 2.58 11.56
N THR A 205 2.05 2.99 10.94
CA THR A 205 2.43 4.40 10.88
C THR A 205 1.46 5.25 10.06
N ALA A 206 1.33 6.50 10.48
CA ALA A 206 0.71 7.64 9.82
C ALA A 206 0.90 7.77 8.31
N ASP A 207 2.01 7.28 7.76
CA ASP A 207 2.30 7.36 6.32
C ASP A 207 1.45 6.37 5.47
N ALA A 208 0.48 5.69 6.10
CA ALA A 208 -0.61 4.98 5.44
C ALA A 208 -1.69 5.94 4.92
N SER A 209 -1.31 6.94 4.12
CA SER A 209 -2.24 7.92 3.54
C SER A 209 -3.45 7.24 2.89
N TYR A 210 -4.63 7.86 3.01
CA TYR A 210 -5.89 7.33 2.49
C TYR A 210 -6.25 5.94 3.02
N MET A 211 -5.86 5.65 4.26
CA MET A 211 -6.12 4.37 4.92
C MET A 211 -5.56 3.16 4.18
N ARG A 212 -4.51 3.35 3.37
CA ARG A 212 -3.90 2.32 2.52
C ARG A 212 -3.64 1.02 3.29
N ALA A 213 -2.97 1.12 4.43
CA ALA A 213 -2.59 -0.03 5.25
C ALA A 213 -3.80 -0.75 5.88
N TYR A 214 -4.97 -0.09 5.95
CA TYR A 214 -6.20 -0.64 6.50
C TYR A 214 -7.13 -1.21 5.43
N ALA A 215 -6.70 -1.29 4.15
CA ALA A 215 -7.55 -1.74 3.05
C ALA A 215 -8.24 -3.09 3.32
N ALA A 216 -7.55 -4.04 3.96
CA ALA A 216 -8.11 -5.35 4.30
C ALA A 216 -9.12 -5.30 5.47
N SER A 217 -9.03 -4.29 6.35
CA SER A 217 -9.89 -4.12 7.53
C SER A 217 -10.93 -2.99 7.37
N ILE A 218 -10.91 -2.27 6.24
CA ILE A 218 -11.77 -1.10 6.00
C ILE A 218 -13.25 -1.44 6.07
N ALA A 219 -13.63 -2.66 5.70
CA ALA A 219 -15.02 -3.12 5.75
C ALA A 219 -15.59 -3.03 7.17
N PHE A 220 -14.80 -3.37 8.19
CA PHE A 220 -15.23 -3.24 9.59
C PHE A 220 -15.52 -1.79 9.97
N LEU A 221 -14.71 -0.84 9.46
CA LEU A 221 -14.89 0.59 9.68
C LEU A 221 -16.11 1.14 8.93
N VAL A 222 -16.32 0.73 7.67
CA VAL A 222 -17.44 1.19 6.81
C VAL A 222 -18.80 0.65 7.26
N ILE A 223 -18.84 -0.52 7.88
CA ILE A 223 -20.11 -1.08 8.40
C ILE A 223 -20.69 -0.19 9.51
N LEU A 224 -19.86 0.49 10.31
CA LEU A 224 -20.34 1.36 11.39
C LEU A 224 -21.25 2.51 10.91
N PRO A 225 -20.85 3.38 9.97
CA PRO A 225 -21.72 4.45 9.50
C PRO A 225 -22.97 3.90 8.79
N VAL A 226 -22.88 2.74 8.13
CA VAL A 226 -24.05 2.07 7.53
C VAL A 226 -25.04 1.63 8.61
N LEU A 227 -24.57 1.06 9.72
CA LEU A 227 -25.43 0.69 10.86
C LEU A 227 -26.07 1.92 11.50
N GLY A 228 -25.32 3.02 11.66
CA GLY A 228 -25.85 4.28 12.16
C GLY A 228 -26.96 4.84 11.26
N LEU A 229 -26.73 4.84 9.95
CA LEU A 229 -27.72 5.30 8.97
C LEU A 229 -28.97 4.39 8.95
N ASN A 230 -28.79 3.07 9.03
CA ASN A 230 -29.89 2.12 9.12
C ASN A 230 -30.78 2.43 10.35
N GLU A 231 -30.18 2.76 11.49
CA GLU A 231 -30.97 3.03 12.69
C GLU A 231 -31.67 4.39 12.68
N ILE A 232 -31.11 5.39 12.00
CA ILE A 232 -31.82 6.65 11.71
C ILE A 232 -33.01 6.37 10.77
N THR A 233 -32.78 5.68 9.66
CA THR A 233 -33.80 5.45 8.62
C THR A 233 -34.94 4.55 9.09
N ARG A 234 -34.69 3.62 10.03
CA ARG A 234 -35.76 2.83 10.68
C ARG A 234 -36.74 3.67 11.49
N ARG A 235 -36.33 4.85 11.99
CA ARG A 235 -37.25 5.79 12.67
C ARG A 235 -38.13 6.58 11.69
N PHE A 236 -37.78 6.56 10.40
CA PHE A 236 -38.50 7.25 9.34
C PHE A 236 -39.00 6.25 8.27
N PRO A 237 -40.04 5.45 8.59
CA PRO A 237 -40.52 4.35 7.73
C PRO A 237 -40.91 4.76 6.30
N LYS A 238 -41.20 6.05 6.07
CA LYS A 238 -41.48 6.59 4.73
C LYS A 238 -40.25 6.55 3.80
N LEU A 239 -39.04 6.62 4.35
CA LEU A 239 -37.78 6.54 3.59
C LEU A 239 -37.33 5.09 3.36
N THR A 240 -37.88 4.13 4.10
CA THR A 240 -37.41 2.73 4.14
C THR A 240 -38.22 1.77 3.26
N LYS A 241 -39.10 2.27 2.36
CA LYS A 241 -39.80 1.46 1.35
C LYS A 241 -38.88 0.95 0.23
N VAL A 242 -37.64 0.64 0.54
CA VAL A 242 -36.79 -0.18 -0.33
C VAL A 242 -37.07 -1.61 0.07
N ASN A 243 -37.77 -2.35 -0.77
CA ASN A 243 -37.84 -3.80 -0.65
C ASN A 243 -36.41 -4.33 -0.80
N ALA A 244 -35.70 -4.41 0.32
CA ALA A 244 -34.41 -5.05 0.39
C ALA A 244 -34.65 -6.54 0.16
N VAL A 245 -34.64 -6.93 -1.11
CA VAL A 245 -34.28 -8.28 -1.48
C VAL A 245 -32.87 -8.41 -0.94
N VAL A 246 -32.72 -8.99 0.25
CA VAL A 246 -31.45 -9.54 0.69
C VAL A 246 -31.37 -10.84 -0.09
N PRO A 247 -30.72 -10.91 -1.27
CA PRO A 247 -30.46 -12.20 -1.87
C PRO A 247 -29.76 -13.00 -0.79
N GLY A 248 -30.36 -14.12 -0.37
CA GLY A 248 -29.66 -15.05 0.48
C GLY A 248 -28.31 -15.28 -0.16
N VAL A 249 -27.23 -15.07 0.58
CA VAL A 249 -25.86 -15.30 0.09
C VAL A 249 -25.68 -16.82 -0.02
N GLN A 250 -26.42 -17.44 -0.95
CA GLN A 250 -25.96 -18.64 -1.60
C GLN A 250 -24.67 -18.23 -2.30
N LEU A 251 -23.61 -19.03 -2.16
CA LEU A 251 -22.38 -18.80 -2.93
C LEU A 251 -22.76 -18.93 -4.41
N ASN A 252 -23.19 -17.82 -5.01
CA ASN A 252 -23.46 -17.75 -6.42
C ASN A 252 -22.12 -17.96 -7.13
N TYR A 253 -22.12 -18.77 -8.18
CA TYR A 253 -20.99 -19.01 -9.07
C TYR A 253 -20.08 -17.79 -9.31
N PRO A 254 -20.57 -16.54 -9.53
CA PRO A 254 -19.71 -15.36 -9.64
C PRO A 254 -18.79 -15.10 -8.45
N ILE A 255 -19.22 -15.27 -7.20
CA ILE A 255 -18.37 -15.07 -6.02
C ILE A 255 -17.29 -16.16 -5.96
N MET A 256 -17.65 -17.41 -6.27
CA MET A 256 -16.68 -18.50 -6.37
C MET A 256 -15.66 -18.26 -7.48
N ILE A 257 -16.11 -17.81 -8.66
CA ILE A 257 -15.22 -17.47 -9.78
C ILE A 257 -14.28 -16.33 -9.37
N MET A 258 -14.78 -15.26 -8.75
CA MET A 258 -13.94 -14.16 -8.28
C MET A 258 -12.89 -14.63 -7.27
N VAL A 259 -13.28 -15.46 -6.31
CA VAL A 259 -12.36 -16.09 -5.35
C VAL A 259 -11.31 -16.94 -6.04
N ILE A 260 -11.74 -17.81 -6.98
CA ILE A 260 -10.84 -18.67 -7.74
C ILE A 260 -9.85 -17.82 -8.51
N LEU A 261 -10.31 -16.76 -9.18
CA LEU A 261 -9.43 -15.84 -9.90
C LEU A 261 -8.46 -15.11 -8.96
N LEU A 262 -8.92 -14.67 -7.78
CA LEU A 262 -8.05 -14.00 -6.80
C LEU A 262 -6.91 -14.90 -6.29
N ILE A 263 -7.14 -16.22 -6.22
CA ILE A 263 -6.12 -17.20 -5.81
C ILE A 263 -5.30 -17.67 -7.02
N ALA A 264 -5.94 -17.91 -8.16
CA ALA A 264 -5.32 -18.45 -9.35
C ALA A 264 -4.45 -17.43 -10.08
N LEU A 265 -4.84 -16.14 -10.14
CA LEU A 265 -4.07 -15.12 -10.86
C LEU A 265 -2.63 -14.96 -10.32
N PRO A 266 -2.39 -14.85 -9.00
CA PRO A 266 -1.03 -14.84 -8.46
C PRO A 266 -0.24 -16.11 -8.77
N ILE A 267 -0.90 -17.28 -8.77
CA ILE A 267 -0.26 -18.56 -9.09
C ILE A 267 0.09 -18.62 -10.59
N LEU A 268 -0.81 -18.14 -11.45
CA LEU A 268 -0.58 -18.05 -12.89
C LEU A 268 0.55 -17.07 -13.23
N ALA A 269 0.76 -16.03 -12.43
CA ALA A 269 1.86 -15.08 -12.59
C ALA A 269 3.26 -15.70 -12.35
N ILE A 270 3.34 -16.87 -11.71
CA ILE A 270 4.60 -17.62 -11.55
C ILE A 270 5.13 -18.11 -12.90
N PHE A 271 4.25 -18.53 -13.81
CA PHE A 271 4.67 -19.11 -15.09
C PHE A 271 5.42 -18.12 -15.99
N PRO A 272 4.90 -16.90 -16.25
CA PRO A 272 5.63 -15.89 -17.01
C PRO A 272 6.97 -15.54 -16.36
N HIS A 273 7.04 -15.48 -15.03
CA HIS A 273 8.27 -15.12 -14.32
C HIS A 273 9.41 -16.12 -14.55
N HIS A 274 9.11 -17.42 -14.60
CA HIS A 274 10.12 -18.44 -14.92
C HIS A 274 10.42 -18.55 -16.42
N LEU A 275 9.49 -18.12 -17.28
CA LEU A 275 9.67 -18.10 -18.73
C LEU A 275 10.40 -16.84 -19.21
N SER A 276 10.34 -15.74 -18.47
CA SER A 276 11.10 -14.52 -18.75
C SER A 276 12.57 -14.77 -18.43
N GLN A 277 13.33 -15.19 -19.44
CA GLN A 277 14.79 -15.14 -19.39
C GLN A 277 15.23 -13.68 -19.58
N ALA A 278 16.30 -13.29 -18.90
CA ALA A 278 16.95 -12.01 -19.17
C ALA A 278 17.26 -11.92 -20.67
N GLU A 279 16.85 -10.82 -21.29
CA GLU A 279 17.03 -10.63 -22.73
C GLU A 279 18.54 -10.57 -22.99
N THR A 280 19.12 -11.55 -23.64
CA THR A 280 20.56 -11.55 -23.97
C THR A 280 20.83 -11.07 -25.39
N SER A 281 19.78 -11.04 -26.22
CA SER A 281 19.84 -10.58 -27.60
C SER A 281 19.79 -9.06 -27.68
N GLY A 282 20.68 -8.46 -28.46
CA GLY A 282 20.59 -7.02 -28.78
C GLY A 282 21.47 -6.08 -27.95
N LYS A 283 22.40 -6.58 -27.12
CA LYS A 283 23.36 -5.71 -26.43
C LYS A 283 24.29 -5.03 -27.45
N ARG A 284 23.99 -3.77 -27.76
CA ARG A 284 24.80 -2.86 -28.58
C ARG A 284 25.90 -2.19 -27.77
N THR A 285 26.99 -1.84 -28.46
CA THR A 285 28.05 -0.99 -27.92
C THR A 285 27.60 0.46 -27.98
N CYS A 286 27.55 1.12 -26.82
CA CYS A 286 27.26 2.55 -26.74
C CYS A 286 28.55 3.38 -26.91
N PRO A 287 28.43 4.66 -27.32
CA PRO A 287 29.54 5.62 -27.28
C PRO A 287 30.24 5.69 -25.92
N ASP A 288 31.50 6.17 -25.92
CA ASP A 288 32.31 6.26 -24.71
C ASP A 288 31.61 7.07 -23.59
N GLY A 289 31.55 6.46 -22.41
CA GLY A 289 30.90 7.04 -21.23
C GLY A 289 29.36 6.92 -21.20
N GLN A 290 28.75 6.17 -22.12
CA GLN A 290 27.35 5.76 -22.04
C GLN A 290 27.22 4.27 -21.70
N GLU A 291 26.12 3.92 -21.04
CA GLU A 291 25.74 2.55 -20.76
C GLU A 291 24.55 2.11 -21.62
N ASN A 292 24.47 0.82 -21.90
CA ASN A 292 23.35 0.23 -22.64
C ASN A 292 22.35 -0.40 -21.67
N VAL A 293 21.09 -0.05 -21.81
CA VAL A 293 19.96 -0.68 -21.12
C VAL A 293 18.93 -1.16 -22.14
N ALA A 294 18.22 -2.25 -21.84
CA ALA A 294 17.08 -2.67 -22.63
C ALA A 294 15.79 -2.39 -21.85
N VAL A 295 14.79 -1.83 -22.51
CA VAL A 295 13.52 -1.49 -21.87
C VAL A 295 12.34 -1.93 -22.72
N GLU A 296 11.23 -2.22 -22.05
CA GLU A 296 9.93 -2.37 -22.68
C GLU A 296 9.09 -1.12 -22.39
N MET A 297 8.90 -0.28 -23.40
CA MET A 297 8.05 0.90 -23.29
C MET A 297 6.61 0.51 -23.58
N THR A 298 5.72 0.78 -22.62
CA THR A 298 4.28 0.49 -22.75
C THR A 298 3.50 1.79 -22.86
N THR A 299 2.54 1.84 -23.79
CA THR A 299 1.66 3.01 -23.95
C THR A 299 0.87 3.27 -22.67
N GLY A 300 0.83 4.53 -22.21
CA GLY A 300 0.16 4.93 -20.97
C GLY A 300 0.97 4.72 -19.68
N SER A 301 2.19 4.17 -19.75
CA SER A 301 3.09 3.97 -18.60
C SER A 301 4.17 5.04 -18.52
N TYR A 302 3.80 6.31 -18.66
CA TYR A 302 4.74 7.44 -18.60
C TYR A 302 4.04 8.72 -18.12
N LEU A 303 4.86 9.71 -17.77
CA LEU A 303 4.45 11.09 -17.52
C LEU A 303 5.17 11.98 -18.52
N ASN A 304 4.41 12.78 -19.25
CA ASN A 304 4.94 13.84 -20.11
C ASN A 304 4.95 15.14 -19.33
N ILE A 305 6.09 15.80 -19.31
CA ILE A 305 6.28 17.08 -18.63
C ILE A 305 6.49 18.13 -19.70
N PHE A 306 5.55 19.05 -19.82
CA PHE A 306 5.60 20.12 -20.81
C PHE A 306 5.96 21.48 -20.18
N PRO A 307 6.47 22.43 -20.98
CA PRO A 307 6.67 23.82 -20.56
C PRO A 307 5.34 24.46 -20.13
N ASN A 308 5.40 25.47 -19.25
CA ASN A 308 4.21 26.13 -18.70
C ASN A 308 3.45 26.99 -19.72
N GLU A 309 4.09 27.28 -20.85
CA GLU A 309 3.56 28.10 -21.94
C GLU A 309 2.59 27.32 -22.86
N GLU A 310 2.65 25.99 -22.82
CA GLU A 310 1.74 25.16 -23.63
C GLU A 310 0.35 25.12 -23.02
N PHE A 311 -0.69 25.30 -23.84
CA PHE A 311 -2.06 25.33 -23.35
C PHE A 311 -2.67 23.92 -23.31
N PHE A 312 -2.73 23.33 -22.13
CA PHE A 312 -3.54 22.14 -21.85
C PHE A 312 -4.02 22.13 -20.39
N LEU A 313 -4.89 21.19 -20.03
CA LEU A 313 -5.28 20.97 -18.65
C LEU A 313 -4.36 19.93 -18.03
N ASP A 314 -3.77 20.23 -16.87
CA ASP A 314 -2.96 19.26 -16.11
C ASP A 314 -3.77 17.99 -15.83
N TRP A 315 -3.40 16.90 -16.48
CA TRP A 315 -4.01 15.59 -16.28
C TRP A 315 -3.07 14.48 -16.73
N VAL A 316 -2.87 13.46 -15.88
CA VAL A 316 -2.00 12.32 -16.19
C VAL A 316 -2.44 11.68 -17.53
N PRO A 317 -1.53 11.51 -18.50
CA PRO A 317 -0.06 11.54 -18.34
C PRO A 317 0.62 12.91 -18.53
N ASN A 318 -0.10 13.95 -18.97
CA ASN A 318 0.49 15.24 -19.36
C ASN A 318 0.40 16.25 -18.21
N LEU A 319 1.53 16.78 -17.78
CA LEU A 319 1.61 17.76 -16.70
C LEU A 319 2.52 18.92 -17.10
N HIS A 320 2.19 20.13 -16.66
CA HIS A 320 3.12 21.24 -16.74
C HIS A 320 4.25 21.05 -15.73
N GLU A 321 5.43 21.52 -16.08
CA GLU A 321 6.64 21.46 -15.27
C GLU A 321 6.42 21.99 -13.85
N THR A 322 5.73 23.13 -13.68
CA THR A 322 5.48 23.71 -12.34
C THR A 322 4.63 22.78 -11.48
N ARG A 323 3.61 22.15 -12.07
CA ARG A 323 2.73 21.21 -11.37
C ARG A 323 3.49 19.94 -11.00
N PHE A 324 4.28 19.40 -11.93
CA PHE A 324 5.12 18.24 -11.69
C PHE A 324 6.13 18.51 -10.56
N LYS A 325 6.91 19.59 -10.68
CA LYS A 325 7.92 19.98 -9.68
C LYS A 325 7.29 20.26 -8.32
N SER A 326 6.17 21.00 -8.23
CA SER A 326 5.51 21.24 -6.93
C SER A 326 4.99 19.96 -6.27
N THR A 327 4.47 19.02 -7.06
CA THR A 327 4.01 17.72 -6.54
C THR A 327 5.18 16.88 -6.04
N TYR A 328 6.28 16.80 -6.81
CA TYR A 328 7.45 16.00 -6.45
C TYR A 328 8.34 16.63 -5.37
N VAL A 329 8.39 17.96 -5.28
CA VAL A 329 9.13 18.70 -4.24
C VAL A 329 8.57 18.41 -2.85
N SER A 330 7.31 17.98 -2.74
CA SER A 330 6.73 17.50 -1.48
C SER A 330 7.32 16.18 -0.97
N SER A 331 8.13 15.48 -1.78
CA SER A 331 8.88 14.32 -1.33
C SER A 331 9.88 14.70 -0.23
N ARG A 332 10.01 13.83 0.78
CA ARG A 332 10.87 14.06 1.95
C ARG A 332 12.35 13.70 1.70
N VAL A 333 12.72 13.39 0.46
CA VAL A 333 14.07 12.94 0.09
C VAL A 333 14.76 14.08 -0.67
N GLU A 334 15.72 14.75 -0.03
CA GLU A 334 16.34 15.98 -0.55
C GLU A 334 17.04 15.75 -1.90
N ASN A 335 17.77 14.64 -2.06
CA ASN A 335 18.51 14.35 -3.31
C ASN A 335 17.56 14.23 -4.51
N MET A 336 16.41 13.58 -4.32
CA MET A 336 15.40 13.42 -5.37
C MET A 336 14.76 14.76 -5.72
N ARG A 337 14.59 15.64 -4.71
CA ARG A 337 14.07 17.00 -4.93
C ARG A 337 15.03 17.81 -5.81
N GLU A 338 16.33 17.75 -5.54
CA GLU A 338 17.33 18.45 -6.34
C GLU A 338 17.40 17.91 -7.77
N GLU A 339 17.39 16.59 -7.95
CA GLU A 339 17.37 15.99 -9.27
C GLU A 339 16.13 16.40 -10.08
N VAL A 340 14.94 16.33 -9.47
CA VAL A 340 13.68 16.75 -10.12
C VAL A 340 13.66 18.24 -10.42
N ARG A 341 14.27 19.09 -9.58
CA ARG A 341 14.39 20.54 -9.84
C ARG A 341 15.19 20.84 -11.10
N LEU A 342 16.21 20.03 -11.38
CA LEU A 342 17.10 20.17 -12.53
C LEU A 342 16.56 19.54 -13.82
N LEU A 343 15.49 18.76 -13.75
CA LEU A 343 14.86 18.21 -14.95
C LEU A 343 14.31 19.35 -15.83
N PRO A 344 14.65 19.36 -17.14
CA PRO A 344 14.08 20.33 -18.07
C PRO A 344 12.62 20.00 -18.37
N ALA A 345 11.87 21.01 -18.82
CA ALA A 345 10.58 20.78 -19.46
C ALA A 345 10.76 20.06 -20.81
N ARG A 346 9.64 19.54 -21.36
CA ARG A 346 9.58 18.75 -22.60
C ARG A 346 10.38 17.44 -22.47
N ILE A 347 10.00 16.65 -21.48
CA ILE A 347 10.55 15.30 -21.24
C ILE A 347 9.44 14.29 -20.97
N GLN A 348 9.71 13.03 -21.25
CA GLN A 348 8.88 11.91 -20.83
C GLN A 348 9.62 11.09 -19.77
N ILE A 349 8.97 10.83 -18.64
CA ILE A 349 9.51 10.00 -17.55
C ILE A 349 8.69 8.72 -17.45
N SER A 350 9.36 7.57 -17.33
CA SER A 350 8.72 6.27 -17.15
C SER A 350 9.45 5.45 -16.10
N ASN A 351 8.71 4.75 -15.23
CA ASN A 351 9.29 3.75 -14.35
C ASN A 351 9.31 2.41 -15.09
N THR A 352 10.49 1.84 -15.29
CA THR A 352 10.71 0.63 -16.09
C THR A 352 11.80 -0.21 -15.46
N ILE A 353 12.02 -1.41 -16.00
CA ILE A 353 13.11 -2.31 -15.62
C ILE A 353 14.12 -2.34 -16.77
N ASP A 354 15.41 -2.36 -16.44
CA ASP A 354 16.44 -2.73 -17.41
C ASP A 354 16.39 -4.25 -17.62
N LEU A 355 15.96 -4.69 -18.80
CA LEU A 355 15.79 -6.09 -19.16
C LEU A 355 17.12 -6.87 -19.17
N TYR A 356 18.27 -6.19 -19.22
CA TYR A 356 19.58 -6.83 -19.12
C TYR A 356 19.95 -7.15 -17.67
N SER A 357 19.82 -6.19 -16.76
CA SER A 357 20.23 -6.34 -15.36
C SER A 357 19.09 -6.70 -14.39
N ASN A 358 17.84 -6.64 -14.87
CA ASN A 358 16.61 -6.77 -14.11
C ASN A 358 16.51 -5.80 -12.91
N LYS A 359 17.00 -4.56 -13.10
CA LYS A 359 16.97 -3.49 -12.09
C LYS A 359 15.95 -2.42 -12.46
N ASP A 360 15.21 -1.95 -11.47
CA ASP A 360 14.27 -0.83 -11.63
C ASP A 360 15.01 0.48 -11.94
N MET A 361 14.46 1.26 -12.87
CA MET A 361 14.97 2.58 -13.24
C MET A 361 13.87 3.58 -13.63
N MET A 362 14.13 4.86 -13.41
CA MET A 362 13.36 5.98 -13.94
C MET A 362 13.98 6.39 -15.28
N LEU A 363 13.39 5.95 -16.38
CA LEU A 363 13.82 6.34 -17.72
C LEU A 363 13.38 7.78 -18.00
N VAL A 364 14.33 8.65 -18.35
CA VAL A 364 14.08 10.04 -18.77
C VAL A 364 14.39 10.19 -20.25
N ILE A 365 13.38 10.55 -21.03
CA ILE A 365 13.44 10.68 -22.49
C ILE A 365 13.30 12.16 -22.85
N LYS A 366 14.26 12.69 -23.59
CA LYS A 366 14.26 14.08 -24.08
C LYS A 366 13.83 14.20 -25.55
N ASP A 367 13.78 13.08 -26.27
CA ASP A 367 13.40 13.05 -27.68
C ASP A 367 11.90 12.86 -27.84
N ASP A 368 11.20 13.95 -28.17
CA ASP A 368 9.76 13.98 -28.44
C ASP A 368 9.33 13.01 -29.54
N SER A 369 10.24 12.64 -30.46
CA SER A 369 9.92 11.71 -31.55
C SER A 369 9.64 10.29 -31.06
N ILE A 370 10.06 9.98 -29.82
CA ILE A 370 9.86 8.68 -29.17
C ILE A 370 8.67 8.73 -28.19
N PHE A 371 8.12 9.91 -27.90
CA PHE A 371 7.02 10.03 -26.95
C PHE A 371 5.82 9.19 -27.36
N ASN A 372 5.18 8.57 -26.38
CA ASN A 372 4.02 7.69 -26.54
C ASN A 372 4.25 6.44 -27.42
N LYS A 373 5.46 6.19 -27.93
CA LYS A 373 5.77 4.94 -28.64
C LYS A 373 5.84 3.78 -27.66
N SER A 374 5.36 2.62 -28.10
CA SER A 374 5.51 1.35 -27.41
C SER A 374 6.50 0.45 -28.15
N GLY A 375 6.98 -0.57 -27.45
CA GLY A 375 7.90 -1.57 -27.99
C GLY A 375 9.14 -1.74 -27.12
N ARG A 376 10.01 -2.65 -27.56
CA ARG A 376 11.29 -2.92 -26.89
C ARG A 376 12.40 -2.09 -27.53
N TYR A 377 13.22 -1.49 -26.68
CA TYR A 377 14.30 -0.61 -27.12
C TYR A 377 15.60 -0.95 -26.39
N SER A 378 16.70 -0.98 -27.15
CA SER A 378 18.06 -0.85 -26.61
C SER A 378 18.39 0.63 -26.60
N ILE A 379 18.68 1.16 -25.43
CA ILE A 379 18.89 2.58 -25.20
C ILE A 379 20.31 2.79 -24.72
N CYS A 380 21.03 3.70 -25.36
CA CYS A 380 22.29 4.23 -24.83
C CYS A 380 22.03 5.56 -24.11
N GLY A 381 22.63 5.71 -22.93
CA GLY A 381 22.42 6.87 -22.09
C GLY A 381 23.35 6.88 -20.89
N LYS A 382 23.04 7.74 -19.92
CA LYS A 382 23.84 7.87 -18.69
C LYS A 382 22.97 7.76 -17.46
N TRP A 383 23.47 7.04 -16.46
CA TRP A 383 22.89 7.08 -15.14
C TRP A 383 23.11 8.45 -14.50
N SER A 384 22.16 8.85 -13.68
CA SER A 384 22.33 10.00 -12.82
C SER A 384 23.47 9.80 -11.82
N ASP A 385 24.25 10.87 -11.64
CA ASP A 385 25.30 10.99 -10.62
C ASP A 385 24.72 11.30 -9.23
N PHE A 386 23.42 11.61 -9.12
CA PHE A 386 22.82 11.93 -7.84
C PHE A 386 22.86 10.71 -6.88
N PRO A 387 23.32 10.91 -5.63
CA PRO A 387 23.43 9.83 -4.66
C PRO A 387 22.06 9.22 -4.38
N GLN A 388 22.00 7.90 -4.55
CA GLN A 388 20.76 7.15 -4.63
C GLN A 388 20.05 7.06 -3.29
N PHE A 389 18.73 7.00 -3.34
CA PHE A 389 17.95 6.45 -2.24
C PHE A 389 17.64 4.99 -2.57
N ILE A 390 17.88 4.07 -1.63
CA ILE A 390 17.80 2.61 -1.86
C ILE A 390 16.45 2.15 -2.42
N TYR A 391 15.38 2.92 -2.19
CA TYR A 391 14.01 2.59 -2.59
C TYR A 391 13.52 3.36 -3.82
N VAL A 392 14.40 4.14 -4.46
CA VAL A 392 14.05 4.94 -5.63
C VAL A 392 14.87 4.45 -6.81
N SER A 393 14.16 4.01 -7.84
CA SER A 393 14.71 3.66 -9.15
C SER A 393 15.68 4.74 -9.63
N ARG A 394 16.90 4.36 -10.06
CA ARG A 394 17.90 5.34 -10.54
C ARG A 394 17.35 6.06 -11.78
N TYR A 395 17.61 7.35 -11.92
CA TYR A 395 17.33 8.02 -13.19
C TYR A 395 18.35 7.61 -14.25
N PHE A 396 17.84 7.24 -15.42
CA PHE A 396 18.62 6.95 -16.62
C PHE A 396 18.22 7.94 -17.72
N TYR A 397 19.16 8.80 -18.11
CA TYR A 397 18.95 9.80 -19.16
C TYR A 397 19.24 9.17 -20.51
N ALA A 398 18.19 8.94 -21.29
CA ALA A 398 18.29 8.32 -22.60
C ALA A 398 18.75 9.31 -23.66
N ASP A 399 19.77 8.91 -24.44
CA ASP A 399 20.32 9.71 -25.54
C ASP A 399 19.95 9.14 -26.91
N THR A 400 20.05 7.81 -27.09
CA THR A 400 19.72 7.16 -28.38
C THR A 400 18.89 5.90 -28.19
N PHE A 401 17.96 5.67 -29.13
CA PHE A 401 17.00 4.58 -29.10
C PHE A 401 17.16 3.68 -30.31
N HIS A 402 17.18 2.37 -30.07
CA HIS A 402 17.16 1.36 -31.12
C HIS A 402 16.09 0.33 -30.83
N ALA A 403 15.09 0.23 -31.72
CA ALA A 403 14.07 -0.81 -31.60
C ALA A 403 14.72 -2.20 -31.64
N ILE A 404 14.30 -3.06 -30.71
CA ILE A 404 14.62 -4.49 -30.67
C ILE A 404 13.37 -5.21 -31.18
N ASN A 405 13.53 -6.03 -32.20
CA ASN A 405 12.45 -6.84 -32.77
C ASN A 405 12.21 -8.11 -31.95
#